data_AF-A0AAW1H4Q9-F1
#
_entry.id   AF-A0AAW1H4Q9-F1
#
_cell.length_a   1.000
_cell.length_b   1.000
_cell.length_c   1.000
_cell.angle_alpha   90.00
_cell.angle_beta   90.00
_cell.angle_gamma   90.00
#
_symmetry.space_group_name_H-M   'P 1'
#
loop_
_entity.id
_entity.type
_entity.pdbx_description
1 polymer ?
#
loop_
_entity_poly.entity_id
_entity_poly.type
_entity_poly.pdbx_seq_one_letter_code
_entity_poly.pdbx_strand_id
1 'polypeptide(L)'
;MDKLLPKMAYLNLQSLTTVSSSVNKFTKKNLVLTAFVLALIFFSFSFLFDSSPNIAISPTLPLPSDDLVPLTLLHNAQNMGAFCLDGSLPGYHFRHGFGSGSNNWVLHIEGGGWCDSITSCSFRKTTALGSSNHMERQVRFSGVLSHDPAQNPDFFNWNKVKIRYCDGASFAGHSNNEFDNGRNGTNLFFRGQLIWEALMNELLEIGMTNAEQDALPVGLPL
;
A
#
# COMPACT_ATOMS: atom_id res chain seq x y z
N MET A 1 -15.92 -23.82 -7.31
CA MET A 1 -16.03 -22.56 -8.08
C MET A 1 -14.65 -22.23 -8.60
N ASP A 2 -14.16 -23.06 -9.53
CA ASP A 2 -12.85 -22.88 -10.16
C ASP A 2 -13.07 -22.32 -11.55
N LYS A 3 -12.80 -21.02 -11.73
CA LYS A 3 -12.35 -20.40 -12.99
C LYS A 3 -12.23 -18.89 -12.82
N LEU A 4 -11.10 -18.37 -13.31
CA LEU A 4 -10.78 -16.97 -13.62
C LEU A 4 -10.26 -16.10 -12.45
N LEU A 5 -9.10 -16.49 -11.91
CA LEU A 5 -8.12 -15.52 -11.45
C LEU A 5 -7.08 -15.32 -12.57
N PRO A 6 -6.83 -14.10 -13.06
CA PRO A 6 -5.70 -13.85 -13.96
C PRO A 6 -4.38 -14.20 -13.25
N LYS A 7 -3.39 -14.62 -14.04
CA LYS A 7 -2.05 -14.98 -13.54
C LYS A 7 -1.35 -13.72 -12.99
N MET A 8 -1.55 -13.43 -11.71
CA MET A 8 -0.78 -12.40 -11.02
C MET A 8 0.69 -12.82 -10.90
N ALA A 9 1.59 -11.99 -11.42
CA ALA A 9 3.02 -12.16 -11.21
C ALA A 9 3.41 -11.61 -9.83
N TYR A 10 3.80 -12.51 -8.91
CA TYR A 10 4.35 -12.14 -7.62
C TYR A 10 5.86 -11.87 -7.75
N LEU A 11 6.34 -10.71 -7.33
CA LEU A 11 7.78 -10.43 -7.25
C LEU A 11 8.38 -11.16 -6.04
N ASN A 12 9.36 -12.05 -6.28
CA ASN A 12 9.97 -12.95 -5.31
C ASN A 12 11.11 -12.26 -4.51
N LEU A 13 11.03 -12.26 -3.18
CA LEU A 13 11.95 -11.60 -2.25
C LEU A 13 13.07 -12.55 -1.76
N GLN A 14 13.82 -13.18 -2.67
CA GLN A 14 14.81 -14.22 -2.34
C GLN A 14 16.28 -13.76 -2.20
N SER A 15 16.58 -12.46 -2.16
CA SER A 15 17.98 -11.97 -2.15
C SER A 15 18.60 -11.69 -0.77
N LEU A 16 17.90 -11.92 0.35
CA LEU A 16 18.35 -11.48 1.68
C LEU A 16 19.00 -12.55 2.59
N THR A 17 19.10 -13.81 2.16
CA THR A 17 19.57 -14.90 3.04
C THR A 17 21.09 -15.19 2.98
N THR A 18 21.84 -14.60 2.06
CA THR A 18 23.28 -14.87 1.89
C THR A 18 24.22 -14.00 2.74
N VAL A 19 23.71 -12.96 3.39
CA VAL A 19 24.56 -12.04 4.19
C VAL A 19 24.75 -12.52 5.64
N SER A 20 23.86 -13.37 6.16
CA SER A 20 23.85 -13.77 7.58
C SER A 20 25.00 -14.72 7.97
N SER A 21 25.57 -15.48 7.04
CA SER A 21 26.57 -16.52 7.36
C SER A 21 27.99 -16.01 7.60
N SER A 22 28.32 -14.77 7.21
CA SER A 22 29.68 -14.22 7.38
C SER A 22 29.91 -13.42 8.66
N VAL A 23 28.88 -13.13 9.46
CA VAL A 23 29.01 -12.24 10.64
C VAL A 23 29.54 -12.95 11.89
N ASN A 24 29.40 -14.28 12.00
CA ASN A 24 29.65 -15.01 13.26
C ASN A 24 31.12 -15.40 13.54
N LYS A 25 32.11 -14.80 12.87
CA LYS A 25 33.52 -15.16 13.08
C LYS A 25 34.46 -13.97 13.23
N PHE A 26 34.13 -13.06 14.15
CA PHE A 26 35.04 -11.96 14.51
C PHE A 26 35.33 -11.93 16.00
N THR A 27 36.51 -12.43 16.37
CA THR A 27 37.05 -12.42 17.74
C THR A 27 37.55 -11.03 18.13
N LYS A 28 37.44 -10.71 19.43
CA LYS A 28 37.60 -9.38 20.08
C LYS A 28 38.85 -8.54 19.73
N LYS A 29 39.87 -9.10 19.06
CA LYS A 29 41.09 -8.35 18.69
C LYS A 29 40.93 -7.45 17.47
N ASN A 30 39.87 -7.62 16.68
CA ASN A 30 39.65 -6.81 15.48
C ASN A 30 38.69 -5.61 15.68
N LEU A 31 38.06 -5.47 16.85
CA LEU A 31 37.10 -4.38 17.13
C LEU A 31 37.79 -3.01 17.22
N VAL A 32 39.03 -2.98 17.73
CA VAL A 32 39.80 -1.73 17.89
C VAL A 32 40.27 -1.21 16.52
N LEU A 33 40.70 -2.10 15.63
CA LEU A 33 41.18 -1.73 14.30
C LEU A 33 40.05 -1.22 13.39
N THR A 34 38.85 -1.81 13.48
CA THR A 34 37.68 -1.36 12.71
C THR A 34 37.15 0.00 13.19
N ALA A 35 37.23 0.30 14.49
CA ALA A 35 36.82 1.59 15.05
C ALA A 35 37.74 2.75 14.61
N PHE A 36 39.06 2.53 14.52
CA PHE A 36 40.01 3.55 14.06
C PHE A 36 39.84 3.89 12.58
N VAL A 37 39.53 2.90 11.73
CA VAL A 37 39.28 3.12 10.30
C VAL A 37 37.98 3.89 10.08
N LEU A 38 36.91 3.57 10.81
CA LEU A 38 35.63 4.30 10.75
C LEU A 38 35.75 5.76 11.21
N ALA A 39 36.56 6.03 12.24
CA ALA A 39 36.80 7.40 12.71
C ALA A 39 37.55 8.27 11.68
N LEU A 40 38.52 7.70 10.97
CA LEU A 40 39.27 8.42 9.91
C LEU A 40 38.39 8.70 8.68
N ILE A 41 37.45 7.81 8.35
CA ILE A 41 36.45 8.02 7.28
C ILE A 41 35.47 9.14 7.67
N PHE A 42 35.01 9.18 8.92
CA PHE A 42 34.15 10.27 9.41
C PHE A 42 34.86 11.63 9.45
N PHE A 43 36.15 11.66 9.83
CA PHE A 43 36.92 12.90 9.88
C PHE A 43 37.23 13.47 8.49
N SER A 44 37.38 12.61 7.48
CA SER A 44 37.58 13.03 6.08
C SER A 44 36.28 13.41 5.36
N PHE A 45 35.13 12.83 5.73
CA PHE A 45 33.82 13.26 5.21
C PHE A 45 33.38 14.64 5.72
N SER A 46 33.94 15.12 6.83
CA SER A 46 33.64 16.46 7.36
C SER A 46 34.25 17.59 6.50
N PHE A 47 35.19 17.28 5.60
CA PHE A 47 35.87 18.26 4.73
C PHE A 47 35.40 18.25 3.27
N LEU A 48 34.35 17.48 2.93
CA LEU A 48 33.74 17.48 1.60
C LEU A 48 32.34 18.10 1.55
N PHE A 49 31.83 18.60 2.68
CA PHE A 49 30.57 19.36 2.75
C PHE A 49 30.82 20.85 3.03
N ASP A 50 31.69 21.48 2.24
CA ASP A 50 31.71 22.95 2.18
C ASP A 50 31.83 23.41 0.73
N SER A 51 30.69 23.41 0.03
CA SER A 51 30.45 24.11 -1.24
C SER A 51 28.95 24.03 -1.55
N SER A 52 28.12 24.81 -0.85
CA SER A 52 26.76 25.11 -1.34
C SER A 52 26.83 26.30 -2.28
N PRO A 53 26.58 26.16 -3.60
CA PRO A 53 26.23 27.30 -4.41
C PRO A 53 24.77 27.68 -4.10
N ASN A 54 24.53 28.93 -3.72
CA ASN A 54 23.19 29.47 -3.54
C ASN A 54 22.38 29.34 -4.84
N ILE A 55 21.48 28.36 -4.92
CA ILE A 55 20.49 28.26 -6.00
C ILE A 55 19.36 29.22 -5.67
N ALA A 56 19.23 30.27 -6.49
CA ALA A 56 18.12 31.20 -6.44
C ALA A 56 16.79 30.45 -6.66
N ILE A 57 15.90 30.54 -5.67
CA ILE A 57 14.54 29.98 -5.73
C ILE A 57 13.73 30.85 -6.71
N SER A 58 13.47 30.32 -7.90
CA SER A 58 12.47 30.87 -8.82
C SER A 58 11.06 30.69 -8.21
N PRO A 59 10.12 31.64 -8.38
CA PRO A 59 8.81 31.56 -7.74
C PRO A 59 8.05 30.32 -8.24
N THR A 60 7.50 29.59 -7.27
CA THR A 60 6.55 28.48 -7.40
C THR A 60 5.67 28.55 -8.66
N LEU A 61 5.96 27.67 -9.61
CA LEU A 61 4.96 27.19 -10.56
C LEU A 61 3.84 26.51 -9.75
N PRO A 62 2.55 26.85 -9.97
CA PRO A 62 1.46 26.16 -9.32
C PRO A 62 1.48 24.68 -9.75
N LEU A 63 1.63 23.79 -8.77
CA LEU A 63 1.57 22.35 -8.99
C LEU A 63 0.20 22.00 -9.59
N PRO A 64 0.12 21.23 -10.69
CA PRO A 64 -1.16 20.93 -11.31
C PRO A 64 -2.07 20.19 -10.32
N SER A 65 -3.31 20.66 -10.19
CA SER A 65 -4.38 20.00 -9.43
C SER A 65 -4.82 18.65 -10.02
N ASP A 66 -4.13 18.15 -11.05
CA ASP A 66 -4.40 16.92 -11.79
C ASP A 66 -3.82 15.66 -11.10
N ASP A 67 -3.08 15.86 -10.00
CA ASP A 67 -2.33 14.78 -9.33
C ASP A 67 -3.08 14.05 -8.21
N LEU A 68 -4.26 14.53 -7.80
CA LEU A 68 -5.03 13.91 -6.72
C LEU A 68 -6.08 12.93 -7.28
N VAL A 69 -6.10 11.71 -6.73
CA VAL A 69 -7.02 10.64 -7.13
C VAL A 69 -8.12 10.52 -6.07
N PRO A 70 -9.41 10.69 -6.43
CA PRO A 70 -10.51 10.61 -5.47
C PRO A 70 -10.72 9.20 -4.94
N LEU A 71 -11.28 9.11 -3.74
CA LEU A 71 -11.77 7.87 -3.15
C LEU A 71 -13.12 7.51 -3.77
N THR A 72 -13.21 6.32 -4.35
CA THR A 72 -14.44 5.69 -4.80
C THR A 72 -14.90 4.70 -3.75
N LEU A 73 -16.10 4.90 -3.19
CA LEU A 73 -16.73 3.92 -2.31
C LEU A 73 -17.41 2.84 -3.15
N LEU A 74 -17.25 1.59 -2.74
CA LEU A 74 -17.79 0.44 -3.44
C LEU A 74 -19.24 0.21 -3.02
N HIS A 75 -20.19 0.81 -3.75
CA HIS A 75 -21.61 0.77 -3.36
C HIS A 75 -22.21 -0.64 -3.50
N ASN A 76 -21.77 -1.41 -4.48
CA ASN A 76 -22.20 -2.80 -4.67
C ASN A 76 -21.75 -3.73 -3.52
N ALA A 77 -20.77 -3.32 -2.70
CA ALA A 77 -20.32 -4.08 -1.53
C ALA A 77 -21.45 -4.33 -0.53
N GLN A 78 -22.41 -3.40 -0.42
CA GLN A 78 -23.54 -3.53 0.49
C GLN A 78 -24.38 -4.78 0.18
N ASN A 79 -24.63 -5.05 -1.11
CA ASN A 79 -25.42 -6.21 -1.55
C ASN A 79 -24.68 -7.54 -1.30
N MET A 80 -23.35 -7.48 -1.17
CA MET A 80 -22.49 -8.62 -0.86
C MET A 80 -22.20 -8.76 0.64
N GLY A 81 -22.73 -7.87 1.50
CA GLY A 81 -22.41 -7.85 2.93
C GLY A 81 -20.95 -7.49 3.24
N ALA A 82 -20.27 -6.82 2.31
CA ALA A 82 -18.88 -6.43 2.43
C ALA A 82 -18.76 -5.04 3.09
N PHE A 83 -18.18 -5.02 4.30
CA PHE A 83 -18.07 -3.81 5.12
C PHE A 83 -16.70 -3.71 5.79
N CYS A 84 -16.20 -2.49 5.98
CA CYS A 84 -15.08 -2.20 6.86
C CYS A 84 -15.42 -2.55 8.32
N LEU A 85 -14.42 -2.56 9.21
CA LEU A 85 -14.60 -2.92 10.63
C LEU A 85 -15.75 -2.17 11.34
N ASP A 86 -16.02 -0.92 10.97
CA ASP A 86 -17.08 -0.08 11.54
C ASP A 86 -18.45 -0.22 10.85
N GLY A 87 -18.56 -1.01 9.79
CA GLY A 87 -19.78 -1.13 8.97
C GLY A 87 -19.86 -0.17 7.78
N SER A 88 -18.88 0.72 7.58
CA SER A 88 -18.82 1.56 6.39
C SER A 88 -18.44 0.76 5.14
N LEU A 89 -18.74 1.31 3.95
CA LEU A 89 -18.40 0.67 2.67
C LEU A 89 -16.88 0.70 2.43
N PRO A 90 -16.28 -0.37 1.89
CA PRO A 90 -14.90 -0.33 1.44
C PRO A 90 -14.73 0.61 0.24
N GLY A 91 -13.48 0.92 -0.11
CA GLY A 91 -13.21 1.83 -1.24
C GLY A 91 -11.82 1.66 -1.84
N TYR A 92 -11.63 2.34 -2.97
CA TYR A 92 -10.40 2.33 -3.74
C TYR A 92 -10.17 3.69 -4.40
N HIS A 93 -8.94 3.97 -4.82
CA HIS A 93 -8.62 5.09 -5.70
C HIS A 93 -8.23 4.53 -7.05
N PHE A 94 -8.71 5.15 -8.13
CA PHE A 94 -8.46 4.67 -9.48
C PHE A 94 -8.04 5.79 -10.42
N ARG A 95 -7.02 5.51 -11.22
CA ARG A 95 -6.57 6.37 -12.31
C ARG A 95 -6.37 5.52 -13.57
N HIS A 96 -6.94 5.99 -14.67
CA HIS A 96 -6.82 5.34 -15.97
C HIS A 96 -5.38 5.38 -16.50
N GLY A 97 -4.97 4.26 -17.10
CA GLY A 97 -3.76 4.19 -17.91
C GLY A 97 -3.94 4.86 -19.26
N PHE A 98 -2.86 4.98 -20.03
CA PHE A 98 -2.85 5.64 -21.33
C PHE A 98 -1.84 5.02 -22.30
N GLY A 99 -2.03 5.27 -23.60
CA GLY A 99 -1.18 4.74 -24.65
C GLY A 99 -1.10 3.20 -24.60
N SER A 100 0.11 2.65 -24.72
CA SER A 100 0.34 1.20 -24.67
C SER A 100 0.04 0.54 -23.32
N GLY A 101 -0.14 1.32 -22.26
CA GLY A 101 -0.45 0.82 -20.92
C GLY A 101 -1.94 0.75 -20.60
N SER A 102 -2.83 1.17 -21.50
CA SER A 102 -4.28 1.29 -21.24
C SER A 102 -4.97 -0.03 -20.91
N ASN A 103 -4.37 -1.17 -21.27
CA ASN A 103 -4.88 -2.51 -20.96
C ASN A 103 -4.07 -3.22 -19.87
N ASN A 104 -3.10 -2.56 -19.24
CA ASN A 104 -2.31 -3.14 -18.16
C ASN A 104 -2.71 -2.53 -16.81
N TRP A 105 -2.58 -3.29 -15.73
CA TRP A 105 -3.08 -2.90 -14.41
C TRP A 105 -2.06 -3.06 -13.31
N VAL A 106 -1.99 -2.07 -12.42
CA VAL A 106 -1.29 -2.15 -11.14
C VAL A 106 -2.31 -2.04 -10.02
N LEU A 107 -2.45 -3.12 -9.26
CA LEU A 107 -3.29 -3.20 -8.08
C LEU A 107 -2.40 -3.06 -6.84
N HIS A 108 -2.45 -1.92 -6.16
CA HIS A 108 -1.69 -1.68 -4.95
C HIS A 108 -2.57 -1.85 -3.71
N ILE A 109 -2.25 -2.81 -2.86
CA ILE A 109 -2.95 -3.03 -1.59
C ILE A 109 -2.33 -2.15 -0.50
N GLU A 110 -3.13 -1.29 0.14
CA GLU A 110 -2.69 -0.52 1.30
C GLU A 110 -2.27 -1.44 2.47
N GLY A 111 -1.14 -1.13 3.11
CA GLY A 111 -0.65 -1.84 4.29
C GLY A 111 -1.26 -1.33 5.60
N GLY A 112 -0.59 -1.61 6.73
CA GLY A 112 -0.97 -1.08 8.04
C GLY A 112 -1.13 -2.10 9.17
N GLY A 113 -0.65 -3.33 9.00
CA GLY A 113 -0.71 -4.39 10.03
C GLY A 113 -2.13 -4.85 10.36
N TRP A 114 -2.32 -5.53 11.49
CA TRP A 114 -3.59 -6.16 11.86
C TRP A 114 -4.09 -5.72 13.23
N CYS A 115 -5.34 -6.03 13.56
CA CYS A 115 -5.80 -6.05 14.94
C CYS A 115 -6.05 -7.50 15.38
N ASP A 116 -5.67 -7.83 16.61
CA ASP A 116 -5.57 -9.19 17.16
C ASP A 116 -6.53 -9.47 18.32
N SER A 117 -7.29 -8.47 18.77
CA SER A 117 -8.28 -8.60 19.83
C SER A 117 -9.48 -7.70 19.60
N ILE A 118 -10.62 -8.01 20.22
CA ILE A 118 -11.84 -7.19 20.11
C ILE A 118 -11.56 -5.74 20.54
N THR A 119 -10.73 -5.55 21.58
CA THR A 119 -10.33 -4.21 22.02
C THR A 119 -9.47 -3.51 20.98
N SER A 120 -8.44 -4.16 20.41
CA SER A 120 -7.59 -3.52 19.40
C SER A 120 -8.36 -3.23 18.11
N CYS A 121 -9.27 -4.12 17.69
CA CYS A 121 -10.15 -3.90 16.54
C CYS A 121 -11.21 -2.82 16.80
N SER A 122 -11.75 -2.74 18.02
CA SER A 122 -12.68 -1.67 18.41
C SER A 122 -12.03 -0.29 18.37
N PHE A 123 -10.75 -0.18 18.72
CA PHE A 123 -10.00 1.06 18.53
C PHE A 123 -9.73 1.32 17.05
N ARG A 124 -9.28 0.30 16.32
CA ARG A 124 -8.92 0.44 14.89
C ARG A 124 -10.08 0.91 14.01
N LYS A 125 -11.31 0.52 14.32
CA LYS A 125 -12.50 0.95 13.56
C LYS A 125 -12.73 2.46 13.57
N THR A 126 -12.15 3.21 14.51
CA THR A 126 -12.23 4.68 14.56
C THR A 126 -11.10 5.37 13.78
N THR A 127 -10.42 4.64 12.87
CA THR A 127 -9.29 5.13 12.07
C THR A 127 -9.51 4.83 10.59
N ALA A 128 -8.68 5.42 9.71
CA ALA A 128 -8.72 5.14 8.28
C ALA A 128 -8.50 3.65 7.93
N LEU A 129 -7.83 2.89 8.81
CA LEU A 129 -7.56 1.46 8.63
C LEU A 129 -8.67 0.54 9.16
N GLY A 130 -9.81 1.11 9.55
CA GLY A 130 -10.98 0.37 9.99
C GLY A 130 -12.31 1.00 9.55
N SER A 131 -12.29 2.16 8.89
CA SER A 131 -13.47 2.88 8.43
C SER A 131 -13.16 3.78 7.25
N SER A 132 -13.98 3.72 6.20
CA SER A 132 -13.89 4.64 5.07
C SER A 132 -14.35 6.06 5.41
N ASN A 133 -15.04 6.26 6.54
CA ASN A 133 -15.39 7.59 7.02
C ASN A 133 -14.17 8.41 7.46
N HIS A 134 -13.07 7.72 7.79
CA HIS A 134 -11.81 8.32 8.23
C HIS A 134 -10.72 8.30 7.15
N MET A 135 -11.01 7.78 5.96
CA MET A 135 -10.07 7.76 4.84
C MET A 135 -9.94 9.14 4.19
N GLU A 136 -8.74 9.43 3.69
CA GLU A 136 -8.48 10.58 2.83
C GLU A 136 -9.35 10.51 1.57
N ARG A 137 -10.09 11.59 1.31
CA ARG A 137 -11.02 11.66 0.17
C ARG A 137 -10.32 11.75 -1.17
N GLN A 138 -9.08 12.21 -1.18
CA GLN A 138 -8.22 12.22 -2.34
C GLN A 138 -6.78 11.94 -1.91
N VAL A 139 -6.02 11.23 -2.73
CA VAL A 139 -4.60 10.93 -2.46
C VAL A 139 -3.76 11.21 -3.68
N ARG A 140 -2.52 11.64 -3.47
CA ARG A 140 -1.52 11.70 -4.54
C ARG A 140 -0.97 10.31 -4.81
N PHE A 141 -0.89 9.92 -6.07
CA PHE A 141 -0.18 8.72 -6.47
C PHE A 141 1.32 9.01 -6.65
N SER A 142 2.16 8.15 -6.09
CA SER A 142 3.62 8.26 -6.09
C SER A 142 4.26 6.87 -6.19
N GLY A 143 5.58 6.81 -6.41
CA GLY A 143 6.30 5.53 -6.55
C GLY A 143 5.68 4.66 -7.65
N VAL A 144 5.40 3.39 -7.35
CA VAL A 144 4.81 2.42 -8.31
C VAL A 144 3.43 2.84 -8.87
N LEU A 145 2.74 3.76 -8.21
CA LEU A 145 1.47 4.34 -8.67
C LEU A 145 1.64 5.64 -9.46
N SER A 146 2.84 6.24 -9.47
CA SER A 146 3.10 7.51 -10.17
C SER A 146 2.92 7.39 -11.68
N HIS A 147 2.44 8.46 -12.31
CA HIS A 147 2.45 8.64 -13.77
C HIS A 147 3.74 9.31 -14.28
N ASP A 148 4.63 9.73 -13.38
CA ASP A 148 5.93 10.27 -13.72
C ASP A 148 6.89 9.13 -14.11
N PRO A 149 7.33 9.04 -15.38
CA PRO A 149 8.25 7.98 -15.82
C PRO A 149 9.60 8.01 -15.08
N ALA A 150 10.00 9.16 -14.52
CA ALA A 150 11.22 9.24 -13.72
C ALA A 150 11.09 8.53 -12.37
N GLN A 151 9.86 8.43 -11.84
CA GLN A 151 9.56 7.70 -10.60
C GLN A 151 9.08 6.26 -10.85
N ASN A 152 8.44 6.02 -12.00
CA ASN A 152 7.78 4.76 -12.32
C ASN A 152 8.06 4.32 -13.77
N PRO A 153 9.32 4.03 -14.12
CA PRO A 153 9.69 3.73 -15.51
C PRO A 153 8.94 2.52 -16.08
N ASP A 154 8.58 1.56 -15.22
CA ASP A 154 7.99 0.28 -15.64
C ASP A 154 6.49 0.39 -15.90
N PHE A 155 5.78 1.19 -15.11
CA PHE A 155 4.32 1.15 -15.08
C PHE A 155 3.65 2.52 -15.21
N PHE A 156 4.36 3.62 -15.49
CA PHE A 156 3.80 4.98 -15.44
C PHE A 156 2.51 5.19 -16.24
N ASN A 157 2.29 4.42 -17.30
CA ASN A 157 1.12 4.54 -18.17
C ASN A 157 0.08 3.42 -18.00
N TRP A 158 0.22 2.55 -16.99
CA TRP A 158 -0.74 1.49 -16.68
C TRP A 158 -1.94 2.03 -15.89
N ASN A 159 -3.06 1.33 -15.91
CA ASN A 159 -4.16 1.58 -14.99
C ASN A 159 -3.68 1.39 -13.54
N LYS A 160 -4.05 2.30 -12.65
CA LYS A 160 -3.58 2.34 -11.26
C LYS A 160 -4.74 2.25 -10.30
N VAL A 161 -4.75 1.23 -9.46
CA VAL A 161 -5.71 1.06 -8.38
C VAL A 161 -4.97 1.07 -7.05
N LYS A 162 -5.31 1.98 -6.13
CA LYS A 162 -4.95 1.86 -4.71
C LYS A 162 -6.16 1.31 -3.95
N ILE A 163 -6.09 0.04 -3.57
CA ILE A 163 -7.10 -0.61 -2.73
C ILE A 163 -6.91 -0.14 -1.29
N ARG A 164 -7.96 0.40 -0.67
CA ARG A 164 -7.93 0.85 0.73
C ARG A 164 -8.18 -0.32 1.67
N TYR A 165 -7.37 -0.39 2.72
CA TYR A 165 -7.41 -1.50 3.67
C TYR A 165 -8.21 -1.10 4.92
N CYS A 166 -9.25 -1.87 5.26
CA CYS A 166 -10.15 -1.50 6.37
C CYS A 166 -10.77 -2.68 7.15
N ASP A 167 -10.35 -3.93 6.90
CA ASP A 167 -10.90 -5.10 7.60
C ASP A 167 -10.08 -5.55 8.82
N GLY A 168 -8.87 -5.01 9.00
CA GLY A 168 -8.02 -5.34 10.16
C GLY A 168 -7.43 -6.76 10.15
N ALA A 169 -7.62 -7.54 9.08
CA ALA A 169 -7.16 -8.94 8.98
C ALA A 169 -6.63 -9.32 7.57
N SER A 170 -5.95 -8.41 6.85
CA SER A 170 -5.44 -8.63 5.48
C SER A 170 -6.43 -9.31 4.52
N PHE A 171 -7.69 -8.86 4.51
CA PHE A 171 -8.74 -9.41 3.67
C PHE A 171 -9.06 -10.91 3.92
N ALA A 172 -8.61 -11.48 5.04
CA ALA A 172 -8.79 -12.91 5.34
C ALA A 172 -10.07 -13.23 6.13
N GLY A 173 -10.74 -12.24 6.72
CA GLY A 173 -11.93 -12.45 7.54
C GLY A 173 -13.21 -12.74 6.74
N HIS A 174 -14.01 -13.71 7.17
CA HIS A 174 -15.32 -14.06 6.56
C HIS A 174 -16.39 -14.36 7.64
N SER A 175 -16.37 -13.62 8.74
CA SER A 175 -17.35 -13.84 9.81
C SER A 175 -18.72 -13.34 9.37
N ASN A 176 -19.72 -14.22 9.43
CA ASN A 176 -21.13 -13.84 9.28
C ASN A 176 -21.70 -13.17 10.53
N ASN A 177 -21.04 -13.35 11.67
CA ASN A 177 -21.44 -12.78 12.93
C ASN A 177 -20.90 -11.36 13.08
N GLU A 178 -21.78 -10.49 13.53
CA GLU A 178 -21.45 -9.17 14.06
C GLU A 178 -21.02 -9.33 15.52
N PHE A 179 -19.85 -8.82 15.87
CA PHE A 179 -19.37 -8.89 17.25
C PHE A 179 -19.76 -7.61 17.98
N ASP A 180 -20.73 -7.73 18.89
CA ASP A 180 -21.09 -6.67 19.83
C ASP A 180 -19.96 -6.51 20.86
N ASN A 181 -19.47 -5.29 21.02
CA ASN A 181 -18.44 -4.95 22.00
C ASN A 181 -19.00 -4.63 23.40
N GLY A 182 -20.32 -4.80 23.61
CA GLY A 182 -20.98 -4.82 24.91
C GLY A 182 -20.86 -3.53 25.74
N ARG A 183 -20.20 -2.49 25.22
CA ARG A 183 -19.99 -1.22 25.92
C ARG A 183 -20.57 -0.01 25.21
N ASN A 184 -20.90 -0.08 23.92
CA ASN A 184 -21.43 1.07 23.15
C ASN A 184 -22.28 0.68 21.92
N GLY A 185 -22.78 -0.56 21.81
CA GLY A 185 -23.75 -0.94 20.77
C GLY A 185 -23.28 -0.75 19.32
N THR A 186 -21.98 -0.83 19.05
CA THR A 186 -21.46 -0.73 17.68
C THR A 186 -20.73 -2.01 17.30
N ASN A 187 -21.35 -2.76 16.40
CA ASN A 187 -20.88 -4.05 15.93
C ASN A 187 -19.53 -3.93 15.19
N LEU A 188 -18.70 -4.96 15.32
CA LEU A 188 -17.50 -5.16 14.50
C LEU A 188 -17.82 -6.09 13.33
N PHE A 189 -17.33 -5.71 12.14
CA PHE A 189 -17.52 -6.44 10.90
C PHE A 189 -16.19 -6.99 10.39
N PHE A 190 -15.99 -8.30 10.49
CA PHE A 190 -14.79 -8.99 9.97
C PHE A 190 -15.09 -9.59 8.58
N ARG A 191 -15.17 -8.72 7.57
CA ARG A 191 -15.67 -9.03 6.21
C ARG A 191 -14.59 -8.98 5.13
N GLY A 192 -13.32 -9.12 5.49
CA GLY A 192 -12.18 -8.97 4.59
C GLY A 192 -12.29 -9.73 3.26
N GLN A 193 -12.71 -10.99 3.29
CA GLN A 193 -12.85 -11.81 2.09
C GLN A 193 -13.97 -11.28 1.18
N LEU A 194 -15.10 -10.87 1.76
CA LEU A 194 -16.21 -10.28 1.01
C LEU A 194 -15.81 -8.92 0.40
N ILE A 195 -15.01 -8.12 1.11
CA ILE A 195 -14.43 -6.88 0.59
C ILE A 195 -13.56 -7.18 -0.63
N TRP A 196 -12.68 -8.18 -0.54
CA TRP A 196 -11.82 -8.58 -1.65
C TRP A 196 -12.63 -9.04 -2.87
N GLU A 197 -13.62 -9.91 -2.66
CA GLU A 197 -14.51 -10.38 -3.74
C GLU A 197 -15.27 -9.22 -4.39
N ALA A 198 -15.81 -8.29 -3.60
CA ALA A 198 -16.54 -7.13 -4.10
C ALA A 198 -15.61 -6.20 -4.91
N LEU A 199 -14.39 -5.95 -4.44
CA LEU A 199 -13.40 -5.15 -5.15
C LEU A 199 -13.00 -5.80 -6.47
N MET A 200 -12.73 -7.10 -6.50
CA MET A 200 -12.36 -7.78 -7.73
C MET A 200 -13.49 -7.75 -8.76
N ASN A 201 -14.75 -7.94 -8.33
CA ASN A 201 -15.90 -7.82 -9.23
C ASN A 201 -15.99 -6.42 -9.86
N GLU A 202 -15.88 -5.37 -9.05
CA GLU A 202 -15.84 -3.98 -9.52
C GLU A 202 -14.72 -3.76 -10.54
N LEU A 203 -13.50 -4.17 -10.21
CA LEU A 203 -12.34 -3.98 -11.09
C LEU A 203 -12.51 -4.67 -12.43
N LEU A 204 -13.09 -5.88 -12.43
CA LEU A 204 -13.45 -6.60 -13.65
C LEU A 204 -14.49 -5.85 -14.48
N GLU A 205 -15.51 -5.28 -13.83
CA GLU A 205 -16.57 -4.48 -14.47
C GLU A 205 -16.04 -3.19 -15.11
N ILE A 206 -15.12 -2.49 -14.44
CA ILE A 206 -14.55 -1.23 -14.97
C ILE A 206 -13.45 -1.43 -16.03
N GLY A 207 -13.12 -2.68 -16.38
CA GLY A 207 -12.31 -2.99 -17.57
C GLY A 207 -11.16 -3.97 -17.37
N MET A 208 -10.89 -4.44 -16.14
CA MET A 208 -9.79 -5.38 -15.88
C MET A 208 -10.03 -6.77 -16.53
N THR A 209 -11.26 -7.06 -16.96
CA THR A 209 -11.57 -8.24 -17.79
C THR A 209 -10.76 -8.30 -19.09
N ASN A 210 -10.31 -7.16 -19.60
CA ASN A 210 -9.51 -7.05 -20.83
C ASN A 210 -8.01 -6.88 -20.55
N ALA A 211 -7.55 -7.19 -19.33
CA ALA A 211 -6.17 -6.96 -18.94
C ALA A 211 -5.19 -7.83 -19.74
N GLU A 212 -4.13 -7.20 -20.27
CA GLU A 212 -3.02 -7.89 -20.93
C GLU A 212 -1.95 -8.32 -19.92
N GLN A 213 -1.70 -7.47 -18.90
CA GLN A 213 -0.76 -7.73 -17.80
C GLN A 213 -1.26 -7.10 -16.50
N ASP A 214 -1.04 -7.82 -15.40
CA ASP A 214 -1.43 -7.38 -14.05
C ASP A 214 -0.24 -7.51 -13.08
N ALA A 215 -0.02 -6.47 -12.28
CA ALA A 215 0.93 -6.47 -11.18
C ALA A 215 0.21 -6.17 -9.85
N LEU A 216 0.54 -6.91 -8.78
CA LEU A 216 -0.02 -6.73 -7.44
C LEU A 216 1.05 -6.37 -6.40
N PRO A 217 1.51 -5.11 -6.32
CA PRO A 217 2.35 -4.66 -5.22
C PRO A 217 1.56 -4.62 -3.89
N VAL A 218 2.16 -5.16 -2.83
CA VAL A 218 1.59 -5.08 -1.48
C VAL A 218 2.31 -3.99 -0.70
N GLY A 219 1.56 -3.06 -0.10
CA GLY A 219 2.10 -2.05 0.79
C GLY A 219 2.78 -2.68 2.01
N LEU A 220 3.92 -2.12 2.42
CA LEU A 220 4.66 -2.66 3.55
C LEU A 220 3.83 -2.60 4.85
N PRO A 221 3.91 -3.64 5.71
CA PRO A 221 3.48 -3.49 7.09
C PRO A 221 4.40 -2.46 7.75
N LEU A 222 3.86 -1.31 8.13
CA LEU A 222 4.55 -0.35 8.98
C LEU A 222 4.65 -0.91 10.41
#